data_AF-A0AAU7ZAG6-F1
#
_entry.id   AF-A0AAU7ZAG6-F1
#
_cell.length_a   1.000
_cell.length_b   1.000
_cell.length_c   1.000
_cell.angle_alpha   90.00
_cell.angle_beta   90.00
_cell.angle_gamma   90.00
#
_symmetry.space_group_name_H-M   'P 1'
#
loop_
_entity.id
_entity.type
_entity.pdbx_description
1 polymer ?
#
loop_
_entity_poly.entity_id
_entity_poly.type
_entity_poly.pdbx_seq_one_letter_code
_entity_poly.pdbx_strand_id
1 'polypeptide(L)'
;MEDPPWIEATATVEACELIKHAPRIRTGRIANFEMPDFSRYAVTFTYHANGQLHSGQYIAHADVPLGHTFIISYDPHNPNDNSGSEDDLTFHPFRRRLIIGAALILILLASHWFRHR
;
A
#
# COMPACT_ATOMS: atom_id res chain seq x y z
N MET A 1 1.09 -31.00 16.34
CA MET A 1 0.42 -30.77 15.06
C MET A 1 1.01 -29.48 14.55
N GLU A 2 1.79 -29.55 13.49
CA GLU A 2 2.28 -28.33 12.83
C GLU A 2 1.10 -27.78 12.05
N ASP A 3 0.77 -26.51 12.28
CA ASP A 3 -0.24 -25.85 11.48
C ASP A 3 0.25 -25.84 10.02
N PRO A 4 -0.61 -26.20 9.06
CA PRO A 4 -0.26 -26.22 7.66
C PRO A 4 0.19 -24.82 7.22
N PRO A 5 1.22 -24.72 6.36
CA PRO A 5 1.71 -23.42 5.93
C PRO A 5 0.61 -22.69 5.17
N TRP A 6 0.42 -21.40 5.49
CA TRP A 6 -0.46 -20.53 4.72
C TRP A 6 0.01 -20.50 3.26
N ILE A 7 -0.94 -20.49 2.33
CA ILE A 7 -0.67 -20.57 0.89
C ILE A 7 -0.78 -19.18 0.28
N GLU A 8 0.15 -18.82 -0.61
CA GLU A 8 0.09 -17.56 -1.35
C GLU A 8 -0.93 -17.63 -2.50
N ALA A 9 -1.69 -16.55 -2.67
CA ALA A 9 -2.60 -16.35 -3.79
C ALA A 9 -2.48 -14.92 -4.34
N THR A 10 -2.77 -14.76 -5.63
CA THR A 10 -2.93 -13.43 -6.24
C THR A 10 -4.36 -12.95 -6.04
N ALA A 11 -4.50 -11.85 -5.31
CA ALA A 11 -5.75 -11.11 -5.16
C ALA A 11 -5.87 -10.02 -6.22
N THR A 12 -7.09 -9.71 -6.62
CA THR A 12 -7.44 -8.66 -7.58
C THR A 12 -8.46 -7.72 -6.97
N VAL A 13 -8.24 -6.41 -7.06
CA VAL A 13 -9.17 -5.39 -6.58
C VAL A 13 -10.38 -5.29 -7.51
N GLU A 14 -11.58 -5.52 -6.95
CA GLU A 14 -12.86 -5.46 -7.65
C GLU A 14 -13.65 -4.18 -7.35
N ALA A 15 -13.45 -3.59 -6.16
CA ALA A 15 -14.09 -2.33 -5.79
C ALA A 15 -13.21 -1.50 -4.85
N CYS A 16 -13.31 -0.18 -4.96
CA CYS A 16 -12.68 0.79 -4.08
C CYS A 16 -13.69 1.93 -3.82
N GLU A 17 -14.19 2.02 -2.59
CA GLU A 17 -15.22 2.98 -2.20
C GLU A 17 -14.73 3.93 -1.11
N LEU A 18 -14.95 5.23 -1.30
CA LEU A 18 -14.58 6.24 -0.31
C LEU A 18 -15.54 6.22 0.87
N ILE A 19 -15.07 5.77 2.03
CA ILE A 19 -15.87 5.65 3.26
C ILE A 19 -15.76 6.86 4.19
N LYS A 20 -14.65 7.61 4.11
CA LYS A 20 -14.45 8.83 4.89
C LYS A 20 -13.64 9.84 4.11
N HIS A 21 -14.18 11.03 3.93
CA HIS A 21 -13.46 12.16 3.37
C HIS A 21 -12.55 12.81 4.41
N ALA A 22 -11.31 13.14 4.03
CA ALA A 22 -10.52 14.09 4.79
C ALA A 22 -11.15 15.49 4.74
N PRO A 23 -11.23 16.22 5.87
CA PRO A 23 -11.68 17.60 5.85
C PRO A 23 -10.72 18.46 5.02
N ARG A 24 -11.21 19.05 3.93
CA ARG A 24 -10.49 20.10 3.21
C ARG A 24 -10.52 21.39 4.04
N ILE A 25 -9.57 21.55 4.96
CA ILE A 25 -9.40 22.83 5.64
C ILE A 25 -8.69 23.79 4.68
N ARG A 26 -9.45 24.67 4.02
CA ARG A 26 -8.87 25.85 3.36
C ARG A 26 -8.52 26.88 4.44
N THR A 27 -7.39 26.68 5.11
CA THR A 27 -6.87 27.71 6.03
C THR A 27 -6.30 28.84 5.19
N GLY A 28 -7.08 29.92 5.05
CA GLY A 28 -6.56 31.16 4.49
C GLY A 28 -5.30 31.59 5.25
N ARG A 29 -4.22 31.88 4.50
CA ARG A 29 -2.90 32.42 4.91
C ARG A 29 -1.71 31.47 5.11
N ILE A 30 -1.82 30.15 5.01
CA ILE A 30 -0.63 29.27 4.99
C ILE A 30 -0.73 28.33 3.79
N ALA A 31 -0.36 28.85 2.61
CA ALA A 31 -0.53 28.17 1.32
C ALA A 31 0.31 26.89 1.13
N ASN A 32 1.14 26.50 2.11
CA ASN A 32 2.14 25.43 1.95
C ASN A 32 2.00 24.28 2.97
N PHE A 33 0.93 24.24 3.78
CA PHE A 33 0.67 23.07 4.63
C PHE A 33 -0.27 22.12 3.89
N GLU A 34 0.30 21.21 3.10
CA GLU A 34 -0.43 20.04 2.59
C GLU A 34 -0.76 19.17 3.81
N MET A 35 -2.01 19.27 4.26
CA MET A 35 -2.52 18.42 5.32
C MET A 35 -2.56 16.97 4.80
N PRO A 36 -2.09 15.97 5.57
CA PRO A 36 -2.13 14.58 5.13
C PRO A 36 -3.57 14.22 4.75
N ASP A 37 -3.76 13.61 3.58
CA ASP A 37 -5.07 13.11 3.19
C ASP A 37 -5.43 11.95 4.11
N PHE A 38 -6.37 12.19 5.03
CA PHE A 38 -6.92 11.17 5.93
C PHE A 38 -8.12 10.46 5.33
N SER A 39 -8.29 10.52 4.00
CA SER A 39 -9.33 9.79 3.32
C SER A 39 -9.14 8.29 3.53
N ARG A 40 -10.25 7.58 3.68
CA ARG A 40 -10.26 6.12 3.87
C ARG A 40 -11.12 5.51 2.79
N TYR A 41 -10.59 4.47 2.17
CA TYR A 41 -11.25 3.72 1.12
C TYR A 41 -11.48 2.29 1.60
N ALA A 42 -12.69 1.77 1.45
CA ALA A 42 -12.97 0.34 1.59
C ALA A 42 -12.65 -0.33 0.26
N VAL A 43 -11.63 -1.19 0.27
CA VAL A 43 -11.19 -1.93 -0.90
C VAL A 43 -11.72 -3.35 -0.78
N THR A 44 -12.45 -3.80 -1.80
CA THR A 44 -12.88 -5.19 -1.94
C THR A 44 -12.00 -5.87 -2.98
N PHE A 45 -11.47 -7.03 -2.64
CA PHE A 45 -10.66 -7.84 -3.54
C PHE A 45 -11.20 -9.26 -3.64
N THR A 46 -10.83 -9.95 -4.71
CA THR A 46 -11.13 -11.37 -4.92
C THR A 46 -9.88 -12.16 -5.22
N TYR A 47 -9.87 -13.45 -4.91
CA TYR A 47 -8.77 -14.37 -5.18
C TYR A 47 -9.31 -15.78 -5.38
N HIS A 48 -8.55 -16.60 -6.09
CA HIS A 48 -8.87 -18.02 -6.27
C HIS A 48 -8.14 -18.85 -5.22
N ALA A 49 -8.89 -19.64 -4.45
CA ALA A 49 -8.38 -20.62 -3.52
C ALA A 49 -9.14 -21.94 -3.71
N ASN A 50 -8.43 -23.06 -3.77
CA ASN A 50 -9.03 -24.41 -3.89
C ASN A 50 -10.06 -24.54 -5.04
N GLY A 51 -9.86 -23.82 -6.14
CA GLY A 51 -10.78 -23.82 -7.30
C GLY A 51 -12.06 -23.00 -7.12
N GLN A 52 -12.19 -22.27 -6.00
CA GLN A 52 -13.31 -21.37 -5.71
C GLN A 52 -12.83 -19.91 -5.67
N LEU A 53 -13.75 -18.99 -5.96
CA LEU A 53 -13.51 -17.55 -5.84
C LEU A 53 -13.88 -17.12 -4.42
N HIS A 54 -12.95 -16.49 -3.73
CA HIS A 54 -13.12 -15.89 -2.41
C HIS A 54 -12.97 -14.38 -2.50
N SER A 55 -13.49 -13.67 -1.50
CA SER A 55 -13.42 -12.21 -1.42
C SER A 55 -13.04 -11.76 -0.03
N GLY A 56 -12.27 -10.68 0.05
CA GLY A 56 -11.95 -10.01 1.30
C GLY A 56 -12.08 -8.50 1.18
N GLN A 57 -11.95 -7.81 2.31
CA GLN A 57 -11.99 -6.35 2.38
C GLN A 57 -10.88 -5.82 3.28
N TYR A 58 -10.29 -4.69 2.88
CA TYR A 58 -9.37 -3.91 3.72
C TYR A 58 -9.61 -2.41 3.57
N ILE A 59 -9.00 -1.64 4.49
CA ILE A 59 -9.06 -0.18 4.45
C ILE A 59 -7.75 0.38 3.90
N ALA A 60 -7.83 1.16 2.83
CA ALA A 60 -6.71 1.89 2.25
C ALA A 60 -6.77 3.39 2.60
N HIS A 61 -5.59 4.03 2.64
CA HIS A 61 -5.44 5.48 2.82
C HIS A 61 -5.33 6.26 1.51
N ALA A 62 -5.41 5.56 0.38
CA ALA A 62 -5.38 6.11 -0.95
C ALA A 62 -6.33 5.31 -1.83
N ASP A 63 -6.73 5.92 -2.94
CA ASP A 63 -7.50 5.24 -3.98
C ASP A 63 -6.65 4.11 -4.60
N VAL A 64 -7.24 2.93 -4.75
CA VAL A 64 -6.59 1.74 -5.30
C VAL A 64 -7.24 1.41 -6.65
N PRO A 65 -6.46 1.33 -7.74
CA PRO A 65 -7.02 1.03 -9.06
C PRO A 65 -7.77 -0.30 -9.12
N LEU A 66 -8.90 -0.32 -9.80
CA LEU A 66 -9.60 -1.57 -10.14
C LEU A 66 -8.70 -2.46 -11.02
N GLY A 67 -8.75 -3.76 -10.78
CA GLY A 67 -7.86 -4.73 -11.43
C GLY A 67 -6.43 -4.70 -10.92
N HIS A 68 -6.10 -3.89 -9.91
CA HIS A 68 -4.82 -3.97 -9.22
C HIS A 68 -4.68 -5.33 -8.55
N THR A 69 -3.54 -5.99 -8.78
CA THR A 69 -3.24 -7.30 -8.20
C THR A 69 -2.15 -7.22 -7.15
N PHE A 70 -2.33 -7.94 -6.06
CA PHE A 70 -1.36 -8.05 -4.97
C PHE A 70 -1.33 -9.48 -4.41
N ILE A 71 -0.27 -9.82 -3.67
CA ILE A 71 -0.13 -11.14 -3.05
C ILE A 71 -0.77 -11.13 -1.67
N ILE A 72 -1.57 -12.15 -1.40
CA ILE A 72 -2.08 -12.46 -0.06
C ILE A 72 -1.67 -13.87 0.33
N SER A 73 -1.68 -14.16 1.63
CA SER A 73 -1.60 -15.53 2.13
C SER A 73 -2.95 -15.93 2.74
N TYR A 74 -3.35 -17.20 2.59
CA TYR A 74 -4.61 -17.73 3.12
C TYR A 74 -4.44 -19.09 3.81
N ASP A 75 -5.32 -19.41 4.77
CA ASP A 75 -5.38 -20.74 5.39
C ASP A 75 -6.05 -21.74 4.43
N PRO A 76 -5.38 -22.81 3.97
CA PRO A 76 -5.99 -23.79 3.09
C PRO A 76 -7.19 -24.56 3.68
N HIS A 77 -7.31 -24.64 5.02
CA HIS A 77 -8.43 -25.28 5.71
C HIS A 77 -9.62 -24.34 5.90
N ASN A 78 -9.35 -23.04 5.97
CA ASN A 78 -10.37 -22.00 5.99
C ASN A 78 -9.97 -20.86 5.03
N PRO A 79 -10.26 -20.99 3.72
CA PRO A 79 -9.78 -20.01 2.75
C PRO A 79 -10.28 -18.59 2.95
N ASN A 80 -11.29 -18.35 3.80
CA ASN A 80 -11.74 -17.01 4.16
C ASN A 80 -10.78 -16.31 5.15
N ASP A 81 -9.97 -17.06 5.90
CA ASP A 81 -8.88 -16.50 6.71
C ASP A 81 -7.69 -16.21 5.80
N ASN A 82 -7.38 -14.93 5.64
CA ASN A 82 -6.31 -14.45 4.77
C ASN A 82 -5.64 -13.20 5.35
N SER A 83 -4.47 -12.83 4.81
CA SER A 83 -3.69 -11.68 5.27
C SER A 83 -4.41 -10.33 5.07
N GLY A 84 -5.48 -10.30 4.27
CA GLY A 84 -6.43 -9.18 4.20
C GLY A 84 -5.95 -7.97 3.42
N SER A 85 -4.66 -7.67 3.45
CA SER A 85 -4.10 -6.45 2.88
C SER A 85 -2.73 -6.65 2.25
N GLU A 86 -2.38 -5.71 1.36
CA GLU A 86 -0.99 -5.49 0.95
C GLU A 86 -0.22 -4.94 2.17
N ASP A 87 0.54 -5.80 2.85
CA ASP A 87 1.44 -5.37 3.92
C ASP A 87 2.56 -4.46 3.36
N ASP A 88 2.40 -3.17 3.61
CA ASP A 88 3.45 -2.20 4.00
C ASP A 88 4.68 -1.93 3.12
N LEU A 89 4.58 -1.85 1.77
CA LEU A 89 5.74 -1.33 0.99
C LEU A 89 5.48 -0.28 -0.11
N THR A 90 4.27 -0.07 -0.64
CA THR A 90 4.21 0.51 -2.00
C THR A 90 3.26 1.67 -2.33
N PHE A 91 2.51 2.25 -1.38
CA PHE A 91 1.71 3.46 -1.66
C PHE A 91 2.07 4.67 -0.77
N HIS A 92 3.36 5.03 -0.75
CA HIS A 92 3.79 6.36 -0.34
C HIS A 92 4.60 7.03 -1.46
N PRO A 93 3.95 7.77 -2.39
CA PRO A 93 4.67 8.47 -3.47
C PRO A 93 5.75 9.44 -2.93
N PHE A 94 5.58 9.92 -1.70
CA PHE A 94 6.57 10.76 -1.00
C PHE A 94 7.80 9.98 -0.47
N ARG A 95 7.65 8.73 0.00
CA ARG A 95 8.80 7.95 0.52
C ARG A 95 9.77 7.55 -0.60
N ARG A 96 9.26 7.21 -1.79
CA ARG A 96 10.08 6.91 -2.97
C ARG A 96 10.93 8.12 -3.40
N ARG A 97 10.39 9.34 -3.32
CA ARG A 97 11.14 10.58 -3.63
C ARG A 97 12.23 10.86 -2.59
N LEU A 98 11.98 10.55 -1.32
CA LEU A 98 12.92 10.75 -0.21
C LEU A 98 14.15 9.82 -0.30
N ILE A 99 13.96 8.56 -0.68
CA ILE A 99 15.05 7.59 -0.84
C ILE A 99 15.97 7.97 -2.02
N ILE A 100 15.40 8.37 -3.16
CA ILE A 100 16.17 8.80 -4.34
C ILE A 100 16.98 10.07 -4.04
N GLY A 101 16.38 11.03 -3.31
CA GLY A 101 17.07 12.26 -2.91
C GLY A 101 18.27 12.02 -2.00
N ALA A 102 18.12 11.15 -0.99
CA ALA A 102 19.20 10.82 -0.05
C ALA A 102 20.40 10.13 -0.75
N ALA A 103 20.12 9.24 -1.71
CA ALA A 103 21.17 8.57 -2.49
C ALA A 103 21.99 9.55 -3.35
N LEU A 104 21.34 10.52 -4.00
CA LEU A 104 22.03 11.53 -4.81
C LEU A 104 22.90 12.47 -3.95
N ILE A 105 22.43 12.85 -2.76
CA ILE A 105 23.21 13.68 -1.83
C ILE A 105 24.47 12.92 -1.35
N LEU A 106 24.35 11.63 -1.03
CA LEU A 106 25.51 10.79 -0.65
C LEU A 106 26.53 10.66 -1.78
N ILE A 107 26.08 10.46 -3.02
CA ILE A 107 26.96 10.37 -4.19
C ILE A 107 27.71 11.69 -4.43
N LEU A 108 27.01 12.83 -4.31
CA LEU A 108 27.63 14.15 -4.45
C LEU A 108 28.65 14.43 -3.34
N LEU A 109 28.32 14.13 -2.08
CA LEU A 109 29.24 14.25 -0.95
C LEU A 109 30.48 13.36 -1.11
N ALA A 110 30.31 12.12 -1.55
CA ALA A 110 31.42 11.20 -1.81
C ALA A 110 32.32 11.70 -2.95
N SER A 111 31.72 12.21 -4.04
CA SER A 111 32.48 12.75 -5.18
C SER A 111 33.27 14.00 -4.82
N HIS A 112 32.74 14.86 -3.94
CA HIS A 112 33.43 16.05 -3.46
C HIS A 112 34.60 15.70 -2.53
N TRP A 113 34.44 14.70 -1.67
CA TRP A 113 35.51 14.20 -0.80
C TRP A 113 36.66 13.58 -1.60
N PHE A 114 36.36 12.81 -2.65
CA PHE A 114 37.38 12.18 -3.49
C PHE A 114 38.17 13.19 -4.33
N ARG A 115 37.57 14.34 -4.67
CA ARG A 115 38.23 15.38 -5.48
C ARG A 115 39.13 16.33 -4.69
N HIS A 116 39.02 16.33 -3.35
CA HIS A 116 39.79 17.19 -2.45
C HIS A 116 40.85 16.44 -1.62
N ARG A 117 41.09 15.16 -1.93
CA ARG A 117 42.19 14.36 -1.40
C ARG A 117 43.24 14.14 -2.48
#